data_AF-W4GN41-F1
#
_entry.id   AF-W4GN41-F1
#
_cell.length_a   1.000
_cell.length_b   1.000
_cell.length_c   1.000
_cell.angle_alpha   90.00
_cell.angle_beta   90.00
_cell.angle_gamma   90.00
#
_symmetry.space_group_name_H-M   'P 1'
#
loop_
_entity.id
_entity.type
_entity.pdbx_description
1 polymer ?
#
loop_
_entity_poly.entity_id
_entity_poly.type
_entity_poly.pdbx_seq_one_letter_code
_entity_poly.pdbx_strand_id
1 'polypeptide(L)'
;MAHSHDDMSKLHESKAAILAAPDTSSAQAQLAQHDDEIKARAKAYFALSQQHASEAEAKLKECASHEGGKCVDNMRGVLDKWARSVNDFEMIANEYGASFHDQVSGYAKQQRESIAEMTRLIKEHK
;
A
#
# COMPACT_ATOMS: atom_id res chain seq x y z
N MET A 1 -60.43 -21.95 49.60
CA MET A 1 -59.48 -21.37 50.57
C MET A 1 -58.15 -21.22 49.85
N ALA A 2 -57.51 -20.07 50.05
CA ALA A 2 -56.37 -19.54 49.30
C ALA A 2 -55.01 -19.98 49.86
N HIS A 3 -53.96 -19.66 49.08
CA HIS A 3 -52.51 -19.62 49.37
C HIS A 3 -51.74 -20.95 49.29
N SER A 4 -50.55 -21.06 48.67
CA SER A 4 -49.51 -20.11 48.20
C SER A 4 -48.75 -20.80 47.04
N HIS A 5 -48.41 -20.19 45.89
CA HIS A 5 -47.35 -19.20 45.66
C HIS A 5 -46.03 -19.52 46.40
N ASP A 6 -45.22 -20.49 45.94
CA ASP A 6 -43.75 -20.46 46.22
C ASP A 6 -42.84 -21.51 45.49
N ASP A 7 -43.21 -22.06 44.33
CA ASP A 7 -42.27 -22.97 43.60
C ASP A 7 -42.15 -22.67 42.09
N MET A 8 -42.37 -21.41 41.72
CA MET A 8 -42.17 -20.86 40.37
C MET A 8 -40.91 -19.97 40.30
N SER A 9 -39.83 -20.35 40.99
CA SER A 9 -38.61 -19.49 41.03
C SER A 9 -37.27 -20.22 40.93
N LYS A 10 -37.22 -21.52 40.58
CA LYS A 10 -35.94 -22.25 40.40
C LYS A 10 -35.78 -23.01 39.09
N LEU A 11 -36.69 -22.81 38.14
CA LEU A 11 -36.65 -23.50 36.84
C LEU A 11 -36.51 -22.54 35.64
N HIS A 12 -35.95 -21.36 35.84
CA HIS A 12 -35.65 -20.40 34.76
C HIS A 12 -34.18 -19.96 34.74
N GLU A 13 -33.30 -20.72 35.39
CA GLU A 13 -31.86 -20.41 35.47
C GLU A 13 -30.99 -21.56 34.96
N SER A 14 -31.52 -22.36 34.03
CA SER A 14 -30.73 -23.35 33.31
C SER A 14 -30.73 -23.03 31.83
N LYS A 15 -29.58 -22.51 31.42
CA LYS A 15 -29.03 -22.60 30.06
C LYS A 15 -29.49 -21.51 29.06
N ALA A 16 -29.40 -20.26 29.48
CA ALA A 16 -28.81 -19.25 28.61
C ALA A 16 -27.32 -19.59 28.43
N ALA A 17 -27.02 -20.55 27.56
CA ALA A 17 -25.70 -20.69 26.98
C ALA A 17 -25.52 -19.50 26.03
N ILE A 18 -25.13 -18.38 26.61
CA ILE A 18 -24.54 -17.26 25.88
C ILE A 18 -23.32 -17.87 25.18
N LEU A 19 -23.48 -18.13 23.88
CA LEU A 19 -22.38 -18.18 22.94
C LEU A 19 -21.64 -16.86 23.09
N ALA A 20 -20.60 -16.83 23.93
CA ALA A 20 -19.58 -15.81 23.85
C ALA A 20 -18.89 -16.00 22.50
N ALA A 21 -19.45 -15.37 21.47
CA ALA A 21 -18.69 -15.10 20.26
C ALA A 21 -17.41 -14.38 20.71
N PRO A 22 -16.22 -14.82 20.26
CA PRO A 22 -15.00 -14.06 20.52
C PRO A 22 -15.21 -12.64 20.00
N ASP A 23 -14.76 -11.67 20.78
CA ASP A 23 -14.98 -10.22 20.63
C ASP A 23 -14.73 -9.70 19.19
N THR A 24 -15.73 -9.87 18.31
CA THR A 24 -15.62 -9.56 16.87
C THR A 24 -15.38 -8.06 16.67
N SER A 25 -15.80 -7.24 17.64
CA SER A 25 -15.65 -5.79 17.65
C SER A 25 -14.17 -5.37 17.72
N SER A 26 -13.39 -6.04 18.58
CA SER A 26 -11.94 -5.78 18.69
C SER A 26 -11.18 -6.23 17.44
N ALA A 27 -11.55 -7.36 16.84
CA ALA A 27 -10.94 -7.84 15.60
C ALA A 27 -11.27 -6.94 14.40
N GLN A 28 -12.51 -6.44 14.29
CA GLN A 28 -12.90 -5.49 13.25
C GLN A 28 -12.19 -4.14 13.39
N ALA A 29 -12.01 -3.65 14.62
CA ALA A 29 -11.28 -2.41 14.87
C ALA A 29 -9.78 -2.52 14.52
N GLN A 30 -9.15 -3.67 14.83
CA GLN A 30 -7.75 -3.93 14.46
C GLN A 30 -7.56 -4.06 12.95
N LEU A 31 -8.49 -4.74 12.26
CA LEU A 31 -8.49 -4.83 10.80
C LEU A 31 -8.66 -3.45 10.15
N ALA A 32 -9.56 -2.62 10.65
CA ALA A 32 -9.76 -1.26 10.13
C ALA A 32 -8.53 -0.36 10.33
N GLN A 33 -7.85 -0.44 11.48
CA GLN A 33 -6.61 0.30 11.72
C GLN A 33 -5.47 -0.17 10.79
N HIS A 34 -5.33 -1.48 10.62
CA HIS A 34 -4.33 -2.06 9.73
C HIS A 34 -4.57 -1.65 8.26
N ASP A 35 -5.82 -1.64 7.83
CA ASP A 35 -6.23 -1.15 6.50
C ASP A 35 -5.87 0.32 6.28
N ASP A 36 -6.07 1.18 7.29
CA ASP A 36 -5.75 2.60 7.20
C ASP A 36 -4.23 2.86 7.18
N GLU A 37 -3.45 2.08 7.92
CA GLU A 37 -1.98 2.13 7.86
C GLU A 37 -1.44 1.72 6.48
N ILE A 38 -1.96 0.62 5.90
CA ILE A 38 -1.57 0.17 4.56
C ILE A 38 -1.92 1.24 3.52
N LYS A 39 -3.12 1.84 3.58
CA LYS A 39 -3.52 2.93 2.67
C LYS A 39 -2.60 4.14 2.80
N ALA A 40 -2.24 4.54 4.02
CA ALA A 40 -1.35 5.66 4.25
C ALA A 40 0.05 5.41 3.65
N ARG A 41 0.59 4.21 3.82
CA ARG A 41 1.87 3.79 3.23
C ARG A 41 1.80 3.74 1.71
N ALA A 42 0.74 3.15 1.15
CA ALA A 42 0.53 3.09 -0.29
C ALA A 42 0.49 4.50 -0.91
N LYS A 43 -0.22 5.44 -0.27
CA LYS A 43 -0.27 6.84 -0.70
C LYS A 43 1.11 7.52 -0.63
N ALA A 44 1.89 7.23 0.40
CA ALA A 44 3.26 7.78 0.53
C ALA A 44 4.17 7.27 -0.59
N TYR A 45 4.15 5.96 -0.89
CA TYR A 45 4.95 5.39 -1.98
C TYR A 45 4.52 5.88 -3.37
N PHE A 46 3.21 6.07 -3.59
CA PHE A 46 2.69 6.70 -4.81
C PHE A 46 3.15 8.16 -4.98
N ALA A 47 3.24 8.92 -3.89
CA ALA A 47 3.79 10.28 -3.95
C ALA A 47 5.29 10.26 -4.23
N LEU A 48 6.05 9.35 -3.60
CA LEU A 48 7.48 9.17 -3.85
C LEU A 48 7.77 8.76 -5.29
N SER A 49 6.98 7.84 -5.88
CA SER A 49 7.18 7.42 -7.27
C SER A 49 7.00 8.58 -8.24
N GLN A 50 5.99 9.43 -8.03
CA GLN A 50 5.79 10.64 -8.85
C GLN A 50 6.90 11.67 -8.67
N GLN A 51 7.38 11.85 -7.43
CA GLN A 51 8.51 12.73 -7.16
C GLN A 51 9.77 12.27 -7.89
N HIS A 52 10.12 10.98 -7.79
CA HIS A 52 11.30 10.43 -8.47
C HIS A 52 11.14 10.44 -10.00
N ALA A 53 9.93 10.22 -10.53
CA ALA A 53 9.66 10.38 -11.96
C ALA A 53 9.95 11.82 -12.42
N SER A 54 9.44 12.80 -11.68
CA SER A 54 9.65 14.23 -11.99
C SER A 54 11.12 14.63 -11.89
N GLU A 55 11.84 14.10 -10.89
CA GLU A 55 13.28 14.30 -10.74
C GLU A 55 14.05 13.71 -11.93
N ALA A 56 13.69 12.50 -12.37
CA ALA A 56 14.31 11.85 -13.53
C ALA A 56 14.11 12.66 -14.82
N GLU A 57 12.91 13.19 -15.05
CA GLU A 57 12.61 14.03 -16.21
C GLU A 57 13.39 15.36 -16.18
N ALA A 58 13.48 16.00 -15.02
CA ALA A 58 14.26 17.23 -14.85
C ALA A 58 15.74 16.99 -15.12
N LYS A 59 16.29 15.91 -14.55
CA LYS A 59 17.70 15.52 -14.70
C LYS A 59 18.02 15.13 -16.13
N LEU A 60 17.11 14.47 -16.86
CA LEU A 60 17.28 14.17 -18.28
C LEU A 60 17.43 15.45 -19.12
N LYS A 61 16.66 16.51 -18.81
CA LYS A 61 16.79 17.82 -19.49
C LYS A 61 18.10 18.51 -19.16
N GLU A 62 18.55 18.44 -17.90
CA GLU A 62 19.85 18.98 -17.48
C GLU A 62 21.01 18.24 -18.18
N CYS A 63 20.88 16.93 -18.34
CA CYS A 63 21.79 16.05 -19.06
C CYS A 63 21.88 16.38 -20.56
N ALA A 64 20.75 16.67 -21.20
CA ALA A 64 20.75 17.14 -22.59
C ALA A 64 21.46 18.48 -22.78
N SER A 65 21.64 19.24 -21.69
CA SER A 65 22.26 20.58 -21.70
C SER A 65 23.71 20.61 -21.22
N HIS A 66 24.23 19.52 -20.64
CA HIS A 66 25.61 19.44 -20.11
C HIS A 66 26.32 18.19 -20.65
N GLU A 67 27.44 18.38 -21.34
CA GLU A 67 28.29 17.27 -21.78
C GLU A 67 29.05 16.66 -20.59
N GLY A 68 28.91 15.35 -20.36
CA GLY A 68 29.85 14.60 -19.51
C GLY A 68 29.23 13.45 -18.69
N GLY A 69 30.01 12.38 -18.52
CA GLY A 69 29.59 11.11 -17.87
C GLY A 69 29.04 11.21 -16.44
N LYS A 70 29.26 12.32 -15.73
CA LYS A 70 28.67 12.56 -14.39
C LYS A 70 27.13 12.66 -14.43
N CYS A 71 26.57 13.11 -15.55
CA CYS A 71 25.12 13.14 -15.76
C CYS A 71 24.54 11.71 -15.77
N VAL A 72 25.18 10.78 -16.48
CA VAL A 72 24.70 9.41 -16.67
C VAL A 72 24.69 8.64 -15.35
N ASP A 73 25.71 8.80 -14.51
CA ASP A 73 25.75 8.14 -13.20
C ASP A 73 24.71 8.71 -12.23
N ASN A 74 24.48 10.03 -12.26
CA ASN A 74 23.45 10.65 -11.43
C ASN A 74 22.04 10.23 -11.88
N MET A 75 21.78 10.22 -13.19
CA MET A 75 20.51 9.72 -13.74
C MET A 75 20.25 8.28 -13.35
N ARG A 76 21.27 7.40 -13.41
CA ARG A 76 21.14 6.01 -12.97
C ARG A 76 20.67 5.92 -11.52
N GLY A 77 21.25 6.73 -10.63
CA GLY A 77 20.85 6.79 -9.23
C GLY A 77 19.40 7.24 -9.02
N VAL A 78 18.90 8.20 -9.80
CA VAL A 78 17.49 8.65 -9.73
C VAL A 78 16.55 7.59 -10.27
N LEU A 79 16.89 6.95 -11.39
CA LEU A 79 16.10 5.86 -11.98
C LEU A 79 16.01 4.64 -11.06
N ASP A 80 17.10 4.30 -10.37
CA ASP A 80 17.11 3.24 -9.35
C ASP A 80 16.18 3.56 -8.17
N LYS A 81 16.15 4.81 -7.71
CA LYS A 81 15.23 5.26 -6.66
C LYS A 81 13.78 5.19 -7.12
N TRP A 82 13.49 5.63 -8.34
CA TRP A 82 12.16 5.55 -8.92
C TRP A 82 11.68 4.11 -9.02
N ALA A 83 12.52 3.21 -9.53
CA ALA A 83 12.22 1.78 -9.62
C ALA A 83 11.92 1.16 -8.25
N ARG A 84 12.71 1.49 -7.22
CA ARG A 84 12.46 1.02 -5.85
C ARG A 84 11.12 1.52 -5.31
N SER A 85 10.80 2.80 -5.46
CA SER A 85 9.52 3.34 -4.99
C SER A 85 8.31 2.71 -5.68
N VAL A 86 8.42 2.38 -6.97
CA VAL A 86 7.36 1.68 -7.71
C VAL A 86 7.18 0.26 -7.21
N ASN A 87 8.26 -0.48 -6.96
CA ASN A 87 8.20 -1.83 -6.42
C ASN A 87 7.65 -1.85 -4.98
N ASP A 88 8.05 -0.90 -4.14
CA ASP A 88 7.53 -0.77 -2.78
C ASP A 88 6.02 -0.45 -2.80
N PHE A 89 5.58 0.41 -3.72
CA PHE A 89 4.15 0.71 -3.89
C PHE A 89 3.33 -0.53 -4.26
N GLU A 90 3.80 -1.32 -5.23
CA GLU A 90 3.14 -2.56 -5.66
C GLU A 90 3.12 -3.62 -4.53
N MET A 91 4.22 -3.75 -3.78
CA MET A 91 4.31 -4.66 -2.64
C MET A 91 3.29 -4.30 -1.54
N ILE A 92 3.22 -3.03 -1.13
CA ILE A 92 2.25 -2.58 -0.11
C ILE A 92 0.81 -2.70 -0.63
N ALA A 93 0.59 -2.49 -1.94
CA ALA A 93 -0.73 -2.69 -2.52
C ALA A 93 -1.20 -4.15 -2.48
N ASN A 94 -0.27 -5.11 -2.61
CA ASN A 94 -0.53 -6.54 -2.44
C ASN A 94 -0.97 -6.90 -1.01
N GLU A 95 -0.48 -6.16 0.00
CA GLU A 95 -0.87 -6.38 1.41
C GLU A 95 -2.31 -5.95 1.71
N TYR A 96 -2.87 -4.99 0.95
CA TYR A 96 -4.24 -4.50 1.13
C TYR A 96 -5.31 -5.47 0.60
N GLY A 97 -5.00 -6.14 -0.52
CA GLY A 97 -5.91 -7.09 -1.17
C GLY A 97 -5.93 -7.00 -2.69
N ALA A 98 -6.41 -8.06 -3.32
CA ALA A 98 -6.29 -8.30 -4.76
C ALA A 98 -6.84 -7.15 -5.63
N SER A 99 -7.97 -6.54 -5.28
CA SER A 99 -8.58 -5.47 -6.09
C SER A 99 -7.75 -4.18 -6.12
N PHE A 100 -7.05 -3.85 -5.02
CA PHE A 100 -6.17 -2.69 -4.98
C PHE A 100 -4.83 -2.99 -5.63
N HIS A 101 -4.30 -4.20 -5.43
CA HIS A 101 -3.13 -4.69 -6.14
C HIS A 101 -3.30 -4.62 -7.66
N ASP A 102 -4.44 -5.06 -8.21
CA ASP A 102 -4.69 -5.02 -9.65
C ASP A 102 -4.64 -3.58 -10.21
N GLN A 103 -5.20 -2.60 -9.49
CA GLN A 103 -5.12 -1.19 -9.87
C GLN A 103 -3.69 -0.66 -9.86
N VAL A 104 -2.93 -1.02 -8.82
CA VAL A 104 -1.54 -0.57 -8.67
C VAL A 104 -0.62 -1.26 -9.68
N SER A 105 -0.87 -2.51 -10.03
CA SER A 105 -0.06 -3.28 -10.98
C SER A 105 -0.02 -2.63 -12.37
N GLY A 106 -1.14 -2.07 -12.83
CA GLY A 106 -1.21 -1.34 -14.09
C GLY A 106 -0.34 -0.07 -14.07
N TYR A 107 -0.41 0.69 -12.99
CA TYR A 107 0.47 1.85 -12.77
C TYR A 107 1.94 1.44 -12.70
N ALA A 108 2.28 0.41 -11.91
CA ALA A 108 3.65 -0.06 -11.75
C ALA A 108 4.26 -0.52 -13.08
N LYS A 109 3.47 -1.21 -13.91
CA LYS A 109 3.88 -1.59 -15.27
C LYS A 109 4.21 -0.36 -16.12
N GLN A 110 3.32 0.63 -16.16
CA GLN A 110 3.55 1.86 -16.92
C GLN A 110 4.81 2.60 -16.44
N GLN A 111 5.03 2.69 -15.12
CA GLN A 111 6.23 3.33 -14.57
C GLN A 111 7.51 2.58 -14.95
N ARG A 112 7.50 1.24 -14.94
CA ARG A 112 8.63 0.41 -15.38
C ARG A 112 8.97 0.64 -16.85
N GLU A 113 7.97 0.78 -17.72
CA GLU A 113 8.16 1.11 -19.13
C GLU A 113 8.82 2.50 -19.28
N SER A 114 8.36 3.50 -18.54
CA SER A 114 8.97 4.84 -18.53
C SER A 114 10.42 4.83 -18.03
N ILE A 115 10.71 4.07 -16.95
CA ILE A 115 12.07 3.90 -16.43
C ILE A 115 12.98 3.25 -17.46
N ALA A 116 12.50 2.20 -18.15
CA ALA A 116 13.25 1.50 -19.18
C ALA A 116 13.58 2.43 -20.36
N GLU A 117 12.62 3.23 -20.80
CA GLU A 117 12.83 4.20 -21.87
C GLU A 117 13.82 5.29 -21.46
N MET A 118 13.67 5.87 -20.27
CA MET A 118 14.63 6.86 -19.78
C MET A 118 16.04 6.28 -19.62
N THR A 119 16.15 5.01 -19.19
CA THR A 119 17.41 4.27 -19.11
C THR A 119 18.04 4.11 -20.50
N ARG A 120 17.24 3.87 -21.54
CA ARG A 120 17.71 3.80 -22.93
C ARG A 120 18.25 5.16 -23.38
N LEU A 121 17.48 6.23 -23.16
CA LEU A 121 17.87 7.60 -23.55
C LEU A 121 19.21 8.02 -22.92
N ILE A 122 19.41 7.77 -21.62
CA ILE A 122 20.68 8.16 -20.98
C ILE A 122 21.89 7.34 -21.43
N LYS A 123 21.67 6.09 -21.92
CA LYS A 123 22.75 5.28 -22.49
C LYS A 123 23.18 5.80 -23.86
N GLU A 124 22.25 6.38 -24.62
CA GLU A 124 22.53 7.03 -25.91
C GLU A 124 23.27 8.37 -25.74
N HIS A 125 23.19 8.98 -24.55
CA HIS A 125 23.96 10.15 -24.15
C HIS A 125 25.36 9.85 -23.59
N LYS A 126 25.77 8.58 -23.52
CA LYS A 126 27.07 8.14 -22.97
C LYS A 126 28.15 8.09 -24.05
#